data_AF-D3AMZ3-F1
#
_entry.id   AF-D3AMZ3-F1
#
_cell.length_a   1.000
_cell.length_b   1.000
_cell.length_c   1.000
_cell.angle_alpha   90.00
_cell.angle_beta   90.00
_cell.angle_gamma   90.00
#
_symmetry.space_group_name_H-M   'P 1'
#
loop_
_entity.id
_entity.type
_entity.pdbx_description
1 polymer ?
#
loop_
_entity_poly.entity_id
_entity_poly.type
_entity_poly.pdbx_seq_one_letter_code
_entity_poly.pdbx_strand_id
1 'polypeptide(L)'
;VAHAIDYKQTYSYAGVLEGLSGMPFDVKFISFDDVIENPSVLKECSVVINVGDAYTAPSGGSYWLNPAVSCAVKEFVAEGGGLIGVGEPSACQHEGRYFALASVLGVDKEVGFSLSTDKYNWETHSHFITEDSGEEIQFGEGMKNIYALPDAKILRSIGQDVQMAVHEFGKGRSVYLSGIPYSFENSRMLYRAIFWAAGREQEMKKWYSDNFNVEVNYYPATGKYCVVNNTYEPQETVIYNGEGKAEAMSLKANDILWFEA
;
A
#
# COMPACT_ATOMS: atom_id res chain seq x y z
N VAL A 1 -7.38 -0.38 -22.22
CA VAL A 1 -6.18 0.45 -21.99
C VAL A 1 -5.10 0.12 -23.01
N ALA A 2 -4.19 1.05 -23.27
CA ALA A 2 -3.04 0.91 -24.16
C ALA A 2 -1.72 0.91 -23.36
N HIS A 3 -0.68 0.31 -23.93
CA HIS A 3 0.63 0.21 -23.30
C HIS A 3 1.22 1.59 -22.98
N ALA A 4 1.62 1.81 -21.73
CA ALA A 4 2.27 3.03 -21.22
C ALA A 4 1.47 4.33 -21.44
N ILE A 5 0.13 4.25 -21.47
CA ILE A 5 -0.74 5.42 -21.52
C ILE A 5 -1.61 5.44 -20.27
N ASP A 6 -1.49 6.51 -19.49
CA ASP A 6 -2.36 6.76 -18.36
C ASP A 6 -3.72 7.26 -18.82
N TYR A 7 -4.75 6.68 -18.23
CA TYR A 7 -6.13 7.13 -18.36
C TYR A 7 -6.61 7.60 -17.02
N LYS A 8 -7.52 8.58 -17.01
CA LYS A 8 -8.22 9.04 -15.82
C LYS A 8 -8.78 7.88 -14.99
N GLN A 9 -9.26 6.82 -15.65
CA GLN A 9 -9.85 5.64 -15.02
C GLN A 9 -8.83 4.68 -14.39
N THR A 10 -7.53 4.80 -14.68
CA THR A 10 -6.55 3.77 -14.29
C THR A 10 -5.34 4.31 -13.54
N TYR A 11 -4.99 5.60 -13.67
CA TYR A 11 -3.77 6.15 -13.05
C TYR A 11 -3.75 6.03 -11.52
N SER A 12 -4.92 6.06 -10.87
CA SER A 12 -5.06 5.88 -9.42
C SER A 12 -4.70 4.48 -8.93
N TYR A 13 -4.63 3.50 -9.84
CA TYR A 13 -4.29 2.10 -9.55
C TYR A 13 -2.93 1.72 -10.14
N ALA A 14 -2.60 2.24 -11.33
CA ALA A 14 -1.33 2.01 -12.00
C ALA A 14 -0.13 2.46 -11.14
N GLY A 15 -0.30 3.49 -10.30
CA GLY A 15 0.76 3.94 -9.40
C GLY A 15 1.21 2.92 -8.35
N VAL A 16 0.38 1.90 -8.04
CA VAL A 16 0.82 0.75 -7.22
C VAL A 16 1.93 -0.01 -7.95
N LEU A 17 1.70 -0.37 -9.22
CA LEU A 17 2.68 -1.14 -10.00
C LEU A 17 3.91 -0.31 -10.33
N GLU A 18 3.72 0.96 -10.70
CA GLU A 18 4.84 1.86 -10.99
C GLU A 18 5.73 2.05 -9.75
N GLY A 19 5.14 2.27 -8.58
CA GLY A 19 5.88 2.35 -7.31
C GLY A 19 6.63 1.06 -7.00
N LEU A 20 5.96 -0.10 -7.09
CA LEU A 20 6.59 -1.40 -6.83
C LEU A 20 7.71 -1.75 -7.81
N SER A 21 7.69 -1.21 -9.04
CA SER A 21 8.67 -1.54 -10.08
C SER A 21 10.11 -1.14 -9.74
N GLY A 22 10.29 -0.10 -8.93
CA GLY A 22 11.59 0.40 -8.48
C GLY A 22 11.94 0.05 -7.04
N MET A 23 11.00 -0.51 -6.26
CA MET A 23 11.23 -0.81 -4.85
C MET A 23 12.05 -2.09 -4.64
N PRO A 24 12.85 -2.18 -3.56
CA PRO A 24 13.67 -3.35 -3.24
C PRO A 24 12.83 -4.48 -2.60
N PHE A 25 11.75 -4.90 -3.26
CA PHE A 25 10.87 -5.98 -2.82
C PHE A 25 10.74 -7.05 -3.89
N ASP A 26 10.62 -8.32 -3.46
CA ASP A 26 10.21 -9.39 -4.35
C ASP A 26 8.70 -9.31 -4.59
N VAL A 27 8.30 -9.04 -5.84
CA VAL A 27 6.89 -8.91 -6.23
C VAL A 27 6.40 -10.19 -6.89
N LYS A 28 5.32 -10.77 -6.37
CA LYS A 28 4.65 -11.95 -6.91
C LYS A 28 3.20 -11.62 -7.28
N PHE A 29 2.76 -12.08 -8.45
CA PHE A 29 1.36 -12.03 -8.86
C PHE A 29 0.70 -13.37 -8.56
N ILE A 30 -0.40 -13.35 -7.80
CA ILE A 30 -1.15 -14.53 -7.36
C ILE A 30 -2.59 -14.36 -7.85
N SER A 31 -3.15 -15.37 -8.49
CA SER A 31 -4.54 -15.38 -8.92
C SER A 31 -5.48 -15.88 -7.82
N PHE A 32 -6.78 -15.62 -7.96
CA PHE A 32 -7.78 -16.19 -7.05
C PHE A 32 -7.83 -17.72 -7.14
N ASP A 33 -7.59 -18.29 -8.32
CA ASP A 33 -7.53 -19.74 -8.50
C ASP A 33 -6.34 -20.36 -7.76
N ASP A 34 -5.16 -19.71 -7.78
CA ASP A 34 -4.00 -20.16 -6.97
C ASP A 34 -4.33 -20.21 -5.48
N VAL A 35 -5.10 -19.24 -4.97
CA VAL A 35 -5.54 -19.19 -3.56
C VAL A 35 -6.55 -20.31 -3.27
N ILE A 36 -7.45 -20.61 -4.21
CA ILE A 36 -8.43 -21.70 -4.07
C ILE A 36 -7.73 -23.06 -4.08
N GLU A 37 -6.76 -23.25 -4.97
CA GLU A 37 -6.00 -24.49 -5.10
C GLU A 37 -5.04 -24.70 -3.92
N ASN A 38 -4.34 -23.65 -3.49
CA ASN A 38 -3.39 -23.69 -2.39
C ASN A 38 -3.35 -22.35 -1.61
N PRO A 39 -4.15 -22.21 -0.54
CA PRO A 39 -4.16 -21.01 0.30
C PRO A 39 -2.80 -20.62 0.89
N SER A 40 -1.88 -21.59 1.05
CA SER A 40 -0.55 -21.34 1.61
C SER A 40 0.33 -20.46 0.71
N VAL A 41 -0.05 -20.28 -0.56
CA VAL A 41 0.63 -19.36 -1.48
C VAL A 41 0.67 -17.92 -0.95
N LEU A 42 -0.34 -17.53 -0.15
CA LEU A 42 -0.37 -16.22 0.50
C LEU A 42 0.73 -16.09 1.56
N LYS A 43 1.07 -17.18 2.25
CA LYS A 43 2.10 -17.22 3.32
C LYS A 43 3.52 -17.11 2.77
N GLU A 44 3.70 -17.18 1.46
CA GLU A 44 4.98 -16.84 0.79
C GLU A 44 5.21 -15.31 0.74
N CYS A 45 4.17 -14.52 0.93
CA CYS A 45 4.24 -13.06 0.92
C CYS A 45 4.13 -12.52 2.35
N SER A 46 4.90 -11.47 2.66
CA SER A 46 4.69 -10.72 3.91
C SER A 46 3.46 -9.81 3.83
N VAL A 47 3.15 -9.30 2.62
CA VAL A 47 2.03 -8.40 2.35
C VAL A 47 1.33 -8.83 1.07
N VAL A 48 0.01 -8.83 1.08
CA VAL A 48 -0.86 -9.06 -0.09
C VAL A 48 -1.53 -7.74 -0.45
N ILE A 49 -1.57 -7.40 -1.74
CA ILE A 49 -2.20 -6.19 -2.23
C ILE A 49 -3.38 -6.55 -3.14
N ASN A 50 -4.56 -6.00 -2.87
CA ASN A 50 -5.73 -6.09 -3.74
C ASN A 50 -6.11 -4.68 -4.18
N VAL A 51 -6.10 -4.43 -5.49
CA VAL A 51 -6.21 -3.08 -6.07
C VAL A 51 -7.18 -3.07 -7.24
N GLY A 52 -8.06 -2.07 -7.30
CA GLY A 52 -8.89 -1.77 -8.46
C GLY A 52 -10.34 -1.44 -8.12
N ASP A 53 -11.11 -1.07 -9.15
CA ASP A 53 -12.55 -0.81 -9.05
C ASP A 53 -13.34 -2.10 -8.85
N ALA A 54 -14.53 -2.01 -8.26
CA ALA A 54 -15.40 -3.14 -8.02
C ALA A 54 -15.77 -3.87 -9.31
N TYR A 55 -15.89 -5.20 -9.22
CA TYR A 55 -16.26 -6.07 -10.34
C TYR A 55 -15.32 -6.01 -11.56
N THR A 56 -14.07 -5.59 -11.33
CA THR A 56 -12.98 -5.74 -12.30
C THR A 56 -12.13 -6.97 -11.96
N ALA A 57 -11.34 -7.47 -12.92
CA ALA A 57 -10.47 -8.62 -12.68
C ALA A 57 -9.48 -8.41 -11.51
N PRO A 58 -8.82 -7.23 -11.37
CA PRO A 58 -7.91 -6.96 -10.26
C PRO A 58 -8.59 -6.92 -8.88
N SER A 59 -9.83 -6.40 -8.77
CA SER A 59 -10.55 -6.41 -7.50
C SER A 59 -11.11 -7.79 -7.17
N GLY A 60 -11.65 -8.53 -8.15
CA GLY A 60 -12.03 -9.94 -8.04
C GLY A 60 -13.53 -10.25 -8.07
N GLY A 61 -14.40 -9.28 -7.77
CA GLY A 61 -15.85 -9.46 -7.87
C GLY A 61 -16.38 -10.72 -7.13
N SER A 62 -17.07 -11.61 -7.85
CA SER A 62 -17.73 -12.78 -7.25
C SER A 62 -16.80 -13.80 -6.60
N TYR A 63 -15.48 -13.76 -6.86
CA TYR A 63 -14.52 -14.60 -6.14
C TYR A 63 -14.58 -14.38 -4.63
N TRP A 64 -14.96 -13.19 -4.17
CA TRP A 64 -15.11 -12.88 -2.74
C TRP A 64 -16.30 -13.55 -2.06
N LEU A 65 -17.26 -14.07 -2.84
CA LEU A 65 -18.35 -14.90 -2.31
C LEU A 65 -17.89 -16.33 -2.01
N ASN A 66 -16.74 -16.75 -2.55
CA ASN A 66 -16.18 -18.06 -2.25
C ASN A 66 -15.50 -18.02 -0.87
N PRO A 67 -15.98 -18.80 0.12
CA PRO A 67 -15.37 -18.83 1.44
C PRO A 67 -13.91 -19.31 1.39
N ALA A 68 -13.52 -20.14 0.42
CA ALA A 68 -12.13 -20.55 0.27
C ALA A 68 -11.19 -19.35 0.06
N VAL A 69 -11.61 -18.33 -0.69
CA VAL A 69 -10.83 -17.10 -0.93
C VAL A 69 -10.90 -16.18 0.29
N SER A 70 -12.11 -15.83 0.73
CA SER A 70 -12.28 -14.82 1.79
C SER A 70 -11.77 -15.31 3.14
N CYS A 71 -11.92 -16.59 3.48
CA CYS A 71 -11.35 -17.16 4.70
C CYS A 71 -9.82 -17.28 4.60
N ALA A 72 -9.26 -17.67 3.46
CA ALA A 72 -7.80 -17.76 3.30
C ALA A 72 -7.10 -16.42 3.53
N VAL A 73 -7.64 -15.33 2.95
CA VAL A 73 -7.08 -13.99 3.15
C VAL A 73 -7.30 -13.52 4.60
N LYS A 74 -8.46 -13.79 5.21
CA LYS A 74 -8.71 -13.48 6.63
C LYS A 74 -7.74 -14.21 7.56
N GLU A 75 -7.51 -15.51 7.33
CA GLU A 75 -6.57 -16.33 8.10
C GLU A 75 -5.15 -15.79 7.96
N PHE A 76 -4.70 -15.54 6.72
CA PHE A 76 -3.40 -14.96 6.44
C PHE A 76 -3.13 -13.69 7.26
N VAL A 77 -4.07 -12.73 7.26
CA VAL A 77 -3.93 -11.50 8.06
C VAL A 77 -4.01 -11.81 9.55
N ALA A 78 -4.98 -12.61 10.00
CA ALA A 78 -5.11 -12.95 11.42
C ALA A 78 -3.85 -13.61 12.00
N GLU A 79 -3.09 -14.35 11.20
CA GLU A 79 -1.85 -15.01 11.58
C GLU A 79 -0.60 -14.11 11.56
N GLY A 80 -0.70 -12.88 11.05
CA GLY A 80 0.40 -11.92 11.02
C GLY A 80 0.73 -11.34 9.65
N GLY A 81 0.03 -11.75 8.59
CA GLY A 81 0.19 -11.18 7.26
C GLY A 81 -0.32 -9.74 7.14
N GLY A 82 0.25 -8.99 6.21
CA GLY A 82 -0.21 -7.64 5.87
C GLY A 82 -1.19 -7.64 4.69
N LEU A 83 -2.27 -6.84 4.75
CA LEU A 83 -3.18 -6.63 3.63
C LEU A 83 -3.23 -5.15 3.23
N ILE A 84 -2.98 -4.83 1.97
CA ILE A 84 -3.19 -3.47 1.44
C ILE A 84 -4.33 -3.51 0.43
N GLY A 85 -5.38 -2.74 0.70
CA GLY A 85 -6.52 -2.57 -0.20
C GLY A 85 -6.50 -1.20 -0.86
N VAL A 86 -6.58 -1.14 -2.19
CA VAL A 86 -6.58 0.12 -2.95
C VAL A 86 -7.81 0.25 -3.85
N GLY A 87 -8.55 1.35 -3.71
CA GLY A 87 -9.78 1.61 -4.48
C GLY A 87 -10.99 0.89 -3.87
N GLU A 88 -11.47 -0.14 -4.54
CA GLU A 88 -12.58 -0.98 -4.08
C GLU A 88 -12.12 -2.43 -3.81
N PRO A 89 -11.18 -2.62 -2.87
CA PRO A 89 -10.63 -3.94 -2.58
C PRO A 89 -11.71 -4.86 -2.01
N SER A 90 -11.69 -6.12 -2.41
CA SER A 90 -12.66 -7.12 -1.98
C SER A 90 -14.13 -6.80 -2.25
N ALA A 91 -14.40 -5.90 -3.20
CA ALA A 91 -15.77 -5.45 -3.48
C ALA A 91 -16.63 -6.55 -4.07
N CYS A 92 -17.66 -6.93 -3.31
CA CYS A 92 -18.77 -7.77 -3.73
C CYS A 92 -19.88 -7.60 -2.68
N GLN A 93 -20.94 -6.87 -3.03
CA GLN A 93 -22.02 -6.59 -2.08
C GLN A 93 -22.67 -7.89 -1.61
N HIS A 94 -22.54 -8.20 -0.32
CA HIS A 94 -23.07 -9.41 0.29
C HIS A 94 -23.36 -9.20 1.77
N GLU A 95 -24.49 -9.72 2.25
CA GLU A 95 -24.87 -9.73 3.68
C GLU A 95 -24.70 -8.39 4.42
N GLY A 96 -25.02 -7.28 3.76
CA GLY A 96 -24.96 -5.94 4.34
C GLY A 96 -23.56 -5.31 4.37
N ARG A 97 -22.57 -5.90 3.69
CA ARG A 97 -21.22 -5.36 3.49
C ARG A 97 -20.92 -5.19 2.01
N TYR A 98 -20.21 -4.13 1.65
CA TYR A 98 -19.78 -3.92 0.27
C TYR A 98 -18.40 -4.55 0.03
N PHE A 99 -17.44 -4.28 0.92
CA PHE A 99 -16.17 -4.99 0.95
C PHE A 99 -16.31 -6.29 1.74
N ALA A 100 -16.09 -7.43 1.09
CA ALA A 100 -16.16 -8.75 1.74
C ALA A 100 -15.14 -8.90 2.88
N LEU A 101 -14.05 -8.14 2.82
CA LEU A 101 -13.02 -8.05 3.85
C LEU A 101 -13.11 -6.75 4.67
N ALA A 102 -14.26 -6.08 4.75
CA ALA A 102 -14.44 -4.84 5.51
C ALA A 102 -13.93 -4.95 6.96
N SER A 103 -14.20 -6.08 7.63
CA SER A 103 -13.74 -6.32 9.00
C SER A 103 -12.22 -6.47 9.13
N VAL A 104 -11.53 -6.83 8.05
CA VAL A 104 -10.07 -6.91 8.01
C VAL A 104 -9.50 -5.53 7.69
N LEU A 105 -10.01 -4.89 6.64
CA LEU A 105 -9.58 -3.58 6.14
C LEU A 105 -9.89 -2.43 7.12
N GLY A 106 -10.86 -2.62 8.01
CA GLY A 106 -11.33 -1.58 8.92
C GLY A 106 -12.15 -0.47 8.24
N VAL A 107 -12.48 -0.62 6.96
CA VAL A 107 -13.31 0.32 6.20
C VAL A 107 -14.34 -0.44 5.37
N ASP A 108 -15.40 0.26 4.97
CA ASP A 108 -16.40 -0.22 4.04
C ASP A 108 -16.94 0.95 3.20
N LYS A 109 -17.72 0.64 2.17
CA LYS A 109 -18.31 1.64 1.27
C LYS A 109 -19.82 1.72 1.45
N GLU A 110 -20.35 2.92 1.67
CA GLU A 110 -21.80 3.16 1.66
C GLU A 110 -22.31 3.20 0.22
N VAL A 111 -23.33 2.38 -0.06
CA VAL A 111 -23.93 2.20 -1.40
C VAL A 111 -25.46 2.37 -1.41
N GLY A 112 -26.03 2.95 -0.35
CA GLY A 112 -27.45 3.29 -0.21
C GLY A 112 -28.23 2.41 0.77
N PHE A 113 -27.61 1.39 1.38
CA PHE A 113 -28.30 0.46 2.28
C PHE A 113 -28.15 0.80 3.76
N SER A 114 -27.13 1.59 4.16
CA SER A 114 -26.85 1.84 5.58
C SER A 114 -26.92 3.32 5.97
N LEU A 115 -27.58 4.15 5.17
CA LEU A 115 -27.77 5.59 5.42
C LEU A 115 -28.55 5.88 6.71
N SER A 116 -29.39 4.96 7.15
CA SER A 116 -30.11 5.06 8.44
C SER A 116 -29.23 4.74 9.66
N THR A 117 -27.98 4.35 9.44
CA THR A 117 -27.00 4.07 10.51
C THR A 117 -25.89 5.11 10.46
N ASP A 118 -25.79 5.93 11.50
CA ASP A 118 -24.75 6.92 11.63
C ASP A 118 -23.35 6.29 11.62
N LYS A 119 -22.41 6.98 10.99
CA LYS A 119 -20.98 6.65 11.02
C LYS A 119 -20.30 7.65 11.93
N TYR A 120 -19.61 7.19 12.98
CA TYR A 120 -19.07 8.06 14.03
C TYR A 120 -17.53 8.18 14.02
N ASN A 121 -16.83 7.25 13.38
CA ASN A 121 -15.36 7.27 13.34
C ASN A 121 -14.85 8.19 12.23
N TRP A 122 -14.41 9.39 12.60
CA TRP A 122 -13.93 10.42 11.67
C TRP A 122 -12.66 11.14 12.14
N GLU A 123 -12.13 10.77 13.30
CA GLU A 123 -10.92 11.40 13.84
C GLU A 123 -9.70 10.96 13.03
N THR A 124 -8.91 11.92 12.58
CA THR A 124 -7.66 11.66 11.85
C THR A 124 -6.48 11.65 12.79
N HIS A 125 -5.48 10.83 12.49
CA HIS A 125 -4.35 10.63 13.38
C HIS A 125 -3.01 10.60 12.64
N SER A 126 -1.97 11.11 13.30
CA SER A 126 -0.58 10.93 12.85
C SER A 126 -0.17 9.46 12.90
N HIS A 127 0.68 9.05 11.95
CA HIS A 127 1.08 7.67 11.79
C HIS A 127 2.38 7.51 11.00
N PHE A 128 3.11 6.42 11.26
CA PHE A 128 4.37 6.04 10.60
C PHE A 128 4.32 6.13 9.06
N ILE A 129 3.18 5.75 8.48
CA ILE A 129 3.02 5.69 7.03
C ILE A 129 3.06 7.08 6.38
N THR A 130 2.55 8.10 7.07
CA THR A 130 2.41 9.47 6.55
C THR A 130 3.47 10.43 7.08
N GLU A 131 4.57 9.93 7.67
CA GLU A 131 5.61 10.79 8.25
C GLU A 131 6.36 11.63 7.22
N ASP A 132 6.59 11.07 6.02
CA ASP A 132 7.26 11.77 4.91
C ASP A 132 6.26 12.47 3.98
N SER A 133 4.97 12.42 4.31
CA SER A 133 3.92 12.99 3.48
C SER A 133 3.62 14.43 3.89
N GLY A 134 3.31 15.27 2.90
CA GLY A 134 2.80 16.61 3.12
C GLY A 134 1.42 16.65 3.78
N GLU A 135 0.93 17.88 4.00
CA GLU A 135 -0.45 18.10 4.46
C GLU A 135 -1.46 17.58 3.42
N GLU A 136 -1.18 17.83 2.14
CA GLU A 136 -1.98 17.36 1.01
C GLU A 136 -1.35 16.11 0.38
N ILE A 137 -2.07 15.00 0.41
CA ILE A 137 -1.69 13.75 -0.27
C ILE A 137 -2.61 13.56 -1.48
N GLN A 138 -2.01 13.24 -2.63
CA GLN A 138 -2.75 13.00 -3.87
C GLN A 138 -3.24 11.55 -3.94
N PHE A 139 -4.53 11.33 -3.73
CA PHE A 139 -5.18 10.00 -3.84
C PHE A 139 -5.79 9.73 -5.23
N GLY A 140 -5.51 10.58 -6.22
CA GLY A 140 -6.01 10.45 -7.58
C GLY A 140 -7.51 10.73 -7.68
N GLU A 141 -8.25 9.84 -8.35
CA GLU A 141 -9.72 9.93 -8.42
C GLU A 141 -10.38 9.71 -7.05
N GLY A 142 -9.64 9.11 -6.11
CA GLY A 142 -10.11 8.77 -4.78
C GLY A 142 -11.30 7.81 -4.82
N MET A 143 -12.00 7.73 -3.70
CA MET A 143 -13.18 6.88 -3.56
C MET A 143 -14.19 7.56 -2.66
N LYS A 144 -15.43 7.62 -3.13
CA LYS A 144 -16.54 8.25 -2.39
C LYS A 144 -17.22 7.27 -1.47
N ASN A 145 -17.83 7.82 -0.43
CA ASN A 145 -18.66 7.15 0.55
C ASN A 145 -17.92 6.07 1.35
N ILE A 146 -16.60 6.19 1.48
CA ILE A 146 -15.81 5.27 2.30
C ILE A 146 -15.87 5.74 3.74
N TYR A 147 -16.23 4.84 4.63
CA TYR A 147 -16.29 5.08 6.06
C TYR A 147 -15.46 4.06 6.82
N ALA A 148 -14.90 4.49 7.95
CA ALA A 148 -14.15 3.62 8.84
C ALA A 148 -15.07 2.89 9.81
N LEU A 149 -14.72 1.64 10.13
CA LEU A 149 -15.29 0.90 11.25
C LEU A 149 -14.74 1.45 12.58
N PRO A 150 -15.41 1.22 13.73
CA PRO A 150 -15.02 1.83 15.01
C PRO A 150 -13.57 1.61 15.43
N ASP A 151 -13.00 0.44 15.14
CA ASP A 151 -11.66 0.06 15.60
C ASP A 151 -10.54 0.45 14.60
N ALA A 152 -10.89 1.04 13.45
CA ALA A 152 -9.92 1.49 12.47
C ALA A 152 -9.41 2.89 12.78
N LYS A 153 -8.16 3.16 12.41
CA LYS A 153 -7.51 4.47 12.60
C LYS A 153 -7.44 5.19 11.26
N ILE A 154 -8.16 6.29 11.12
CA ILE A 154 -8.12 7.11 9.90
C ILE A 154 -6.83 7.94 9.88
N LEU A 155 -6.11 7.90 8.76
CA LEU A 155 -4.90 8.69 8.56
C LEU A 155 -5.20 9.95 7.74
N ARG A 156 -6.10 9.84 6.76
CA ARG A 156 -6.58 10.96 5.94
C ARG A 156 -8.05 10.78 5.57
N SER A 157 -8.79 11.88 5.62
CA SER A 157 -10.18 11.99 5.19
C SER A 157 -10.37 13.31 4.45
N ILE A 158 -11.11 13.30 3.35
CA ILE A 158 -11.42 14.49 2.54
C ILE A 158 -12.91 14.49 2.28
N GLY A 159 -13.61 15.58 2.63
CA GLY A 159 -15.03 15.73 2.31
C GLY A 159 -15.95 14.65 2.92
N GLN A 160 -15.60 14.13 4.11
CA GLN A 160 -16.25 12.96 4.76
C GLN A 160 -16.07 11.62 4.02
N ASP A 161 -15.06 11.51 3.15
CA ASP A 161 -14.64 10.26 2.56
C ASP A 161 -13.27 9.86 3.12
N VAL A 162 -13.19 8.68 3.74
CA VAL A 162 -11.91 8.13 4.18
C VAL A 162 -11.03 7.84 2.96
N GLN A 163 -9.87 8.50 2.90
CA GLN A 163 -8.89 8.31 1.83
C GLN A 163 -7.81 7.32 2.23
N MET A 164 -7.50 7.27 3.53
CA MET A 164 -6.51 6.33 4.07
C MET A 164 -6.87 5.94 5.49
N ALA A 165 -6.84 4.65 5.77
CA ALA A 165 -7.04 4.11 7.11
C ALA A 165 -6.15 2.89 7.34
N VAL A 166 -5.92 2.60 8.62
CA VAL A 166 -5.22 1.40 9.05
C VAL A 166 -6.03 0.65 10.09
N HIS A 167 -5.88 -0.67 10.12
CA HIS A 167 -6.61 -1.52 11.05
C HIS A 167 -5.79 -2.75 11.42
N GLU A 168 -5.79 -3.10 12.71
CA GLU A 168 -5.15 -4.32 13.20
C GLU A 168 -6.19 -5.45 13.23
N PHE A 169 -5.82 -6.64 12.76
CA PHE A 169 -6.73 -7.78 12.71
C PHE A 169 -5.99 -9.06 13.10
N GLY A 170 -6.32 -9.59 14.28
CA GLY A 170 -5.55 -10.69 14.88
C GLY A 170 -4.12 -10.25 15.18
N LYS A 171 -3.13 -10.94 14.59
CA LYS A 171 -1.71 -10.58 14.70
C LYS A 171 -1.21 -9.72 13.54
N GLY A 172 -2.00 -9.58 12.47
CA GLY A 172 -1.63 -8.84 11.28
C GLY A 172 -2.29 -7.47 11.21
N ARG A 173 -2.07 -6.84 10.07
CA ARG A 173 -2.40 -5.42 9.87
C ARG A 173 -2.90 -5.20 8.47
N SER A 174 -3.75 -4.19 8.32
CA SER A 174 -4.25 -3.79 7.02
C SER A 174 -4.18 -2.29 6.81
N VAL A 175 -3.96 -1.90 5.56
CA VAL A 175 -3.97 -0.52 5.11
C VAL A 175 -5.01 -0.41 4.01
N TYR A 176 -5.87 0.59 4.11
CA TYR A 176 -6.75 1.00 3.04
C TYR A 176 -6.26 2.32 2.42
N LEU A 177 -6.31 2.41 1.10
CA LEU A 177 -6.05 3.60 0.29
C LEU A 177 -7.19 3.76 -0.73
N SER A 178 -7.74 4.95 -0.89
CA SER A 178 -8.78 5.21 -1.90
C SER A 178 -8.23 5.23 -3.33
N GLY A 179 -6.94 5.54 -3.48
CA GLY A 179 -6.20 5.55 -4.74
C GLY A 179 -4.77 6.03 -4.50
N ILE A 180 -3.85 5.68 -5.39
CA ILE A 180 -2.43 6.04 -5.24
C ILE A 180 -1.77 6.24 -6.61
N PRO A 181 -1.94 7.44 -7.23
CA PRO A 181 -1.17 7.84 -8.39
C PRO A 181 0.33 7.75 -8.14
N TYR A 182 1.11 7.49 -9.18
CA TYR A 182 2.56 7.50 -9.04
C TYR A 182 3.10 8.92 -8.79
N SER A 183 3.91 9.04 -7.75
CA SER A 183 4.81 10.16 -7.47
C SER A 183 5.89 9.63 -6.51
N PHE A 184 7.04 10.31 -6.38
CA PHE A 184 8.05 9.88 -5.41
C PHE A 184 7.51 9.84 -3.98
N GLU A 185 6.66 10.81 -3.62
CA GLU A 185 6.00 10.88 -2.32
C GLU A 185 5.02 9.72 -2.10
N ASN A 186 4.16 9.43 -3.07
CA ASN A 186 3.21 8.32 -2.97
C ASN A 186 3.93 6.97 -2.97
N SER A 187 5.01 6.82 -3.75
CA SER A 187 5.86 5.63 -3.70
C SER A 187 6.48 5.46 -2.30
N ARG A 188 6.99 6.54 -1.69
CA ARG A 188 7.47 6.49 -0.29
C ARG A 188 6.37 6.12 0.70
N MET A 189 5.16 6.65 0.53
CA MET A 189 4.01 6.30 1.36
C MET A 189 3.65 4.81 1.22
N LEU A 190 3.60 4.28 -0.01
CA LEU A 190 3.35 2.85 -0.25
C LEU A 190 4.45 1.97 0.36
N TYR A 191 5.72 2.37 0.22
CA TYR A 191 6.86 1.69 0.83
C TYR A 191 6.70 1.60 2.35
N ARG A 192 6.38 2.73 3.02
CA ARG A 192 6.09 2.75 4.46
C ARG A 192 4.85 1.92 4.83
N ALA A 193 3.81 1.94 3.99
CA ALA A 193 2.61 1.12 4.19
C ALA A 193 2.92 -0.39 4.16
N ILE A 194 3.80 -0.83 3.25
CA ILE A 194 4.26 -2.22 3.16
C ILE A 194 5.02 -2.62 4.43
N PHE A 195 5.99 -1.82 4.87
CA PHE A 195 6.73 -2.10 6.11
C PHE A 195 5.83 -2.15 7.35
N TRP A 196 4.86 -1.24 7.44
CA TRP A 196 3.93 -1.21 8.56
C TRP A 196 2.96 -2.41 8.54
N ALA A 197 2.40 -2.73 7.37
CA ALA A 197 1.50 -3.87 7.20
C ALA A 197 2.21 -5.21 7.49
N ALA A 198 3.51 -5.30 7.19
CA ALA A 198 4.34 -6.45 7.52
C ALA A 198 4.79 -6.52 8.99
N GLY A 199 4.58 -5.45 9.79
CA GLY A 199 5.08 -5.38 11.17
C GLY A 199 6.60 -5.24 11.26
N ARG A 200 7.23 -4.59 10.28
CA ARG A 200 8.70 -4.51 10.12
C ARG A 200 9.21 -3.07 10.07
N GLU A 201 8.51 -2.11 10.68
CA GLU A 201 8.86 -0.68 10.67
C GLU A 201 10.33 -0.42 11.07
N GLN A 202 10.84 -1.19 12.03
CA GLN A 202 12.21 -1.07 12.53
C GLN A 202 13.29 -1.51 11.53
N GLU A 203 12.90 -2.21 10.46
CA GLU A 203 13.83 -2.69 9.42
C GLU A 203 13.88 -1.79 8.20
N MET A 204 12.98 -0.80 8.11
CA MET A 204 12.84 0.07 6.94
C MET A 204 14.12 0.87 6.65
N LYS A 205 14.83 1.33 7.67
CA LYS A 205 16.04 2.17 7.52
C LYS A 205 17.32 1.35 7.26
N LYS A 206 17.23 0.30 6.44
CA LYS A 206 18.37 -0.47 5.94
C LYS A 206 18.43 -0.30 4.43
N TRP A 207 19.57 0.14 3.90
CA TRP A 207 19.68 0.51 2.48
C TRP A 207 18.58 1.52 2.09
N TYR A 208 18.53 2.62 2.83
CA TYR A 208 17.44 3.60 2.78
C TYR A 208 17.97 5.02 2.60
N SER A 209 17.12 5.94 2.14
CA SER A 209 17.40 7.37 2.02
C SER A 209 16.29 8.16 2.67
N ASP A 210 16.61 9.16 3.51
CA ASP A 210 15.59 10.02 4.10
C ASP A 210 14.85 10.85 3.02
N ASN A 211 15.53 11.22 1.92
CA ASN A 211 14.92 11.89 0.77
C ASN A 211 14.27 10.88 -0.19
N PHE A 212 12.96 10.99 -0.44
CA PHE A 212 12.22 10.12 -1.36
C PHE A 212 12.54 10.29 -2.85
N ASN A 213 13.27 11.35 -3.21
CA ASN A 213 13.80 11.54 -4.57
C ASN A 213 15.08 10.72 -4.81
N VAL A 214 15.66 10.12 -3.75
CA VAL A 214 16.91 9.37 -3.80
C VAL A 214 16.69 7.95 -3.29
N GLU A 215 17.20 6.98 -4.01
CA GLU A 215 17.09 5.55 -3.67
C GLU A 215 18.46 4.93 -3.40
N VAL A 216 18.47 3.91 -2.53
CA VAL A 216 19.67 3.13 -2.22
C VAL A 216 19.41 1.68 -2.60
N ASN A 217 20.22 1.13 -3.49
CA ASN A 217 20.07 -0.22 -4.02
C ASN A 217 21.28 -1.07 -3.66
N TYR A 218 21.06 -2.14 -2.89
CA TYR A 218 22.12 -3.07 -2.47
C TYR A 218 22.12 -4.34 -3.34
N TYR A 219 23.31 -4.77 -3.74
CA TYR A 219 23.56 -5.95 -4.56
C TYR A 219 24.36 -6.97 -3.73
N PRO A 220 23.70 -7.91 -3.03
CA PRO A 220 24.36 -8.86 -2.12
C PRO A 220 25.41 -9.74 -2.80
N ALA A 221 25.18 -10.12 -4.06
CA ALA A 221 26.06 -11.00 -4.80
C ALA A 221 27.45 -10.40 -5.07
N THR A 222 27.56 -9.08 -5.13
CA THR A 222 28.82 -8.36 -5.38
C THR A 222 29.32 -7.58 -4.18
N GLY A 223 28.52 -7.47 -3.11
CA GLY A 223 28.85 -6.65 -1.94
C GLY A 223 28.91 -5.15 -2.26
N LYS A 224 28.10 -4.69 -3.22
CA LYS A 224 28.09 -3.28 -3.65
C LYS A 224 26.72 -2.67 -3.45
N TYR A 225 26.66 -1.35 -3.31
CA TYR A 225 25.42 -0.61 -3.39
C TYR A 225 25.58 0.63 -4.25
N CYS A 226 24.47 1.10 -4.79
CA CYS A 226 24.44 2.40 -5.45
C CYS A 226 23.41 3.33 -4.81
N VAL A 227 23.68 4.62 -4.92
CA VAL A 227 22.76 5.70 -4.53
C VAL A 227 22.36 6.44 -5.80
N VAL A 228 21.06 6.53 -6.06
CA VAL A 228 20.51 7.04 -7.31
C VAL A 228 19.65 8.27 -7.02
N ASN A 229 19.95 9.39 -7.67
CA ASN A 229 19.04 10.54 -7.72
C ASN A 229 18.07 10.39 -8.90
N ASN A 230 16.80 10.18 -8.60
CA ASN A 230 15.76 9.97 -9.62
C ASN A 230 15.22 11.28 -10.24
N THR A 231 15.89 12.41 -9.99
CA THR A 231 15.43 13.73 -10.45
C THR A 231 16.46 14.44 -11.33
N TYR A 232 15.97 15.40 -12.10
CA TYR A 232 16.78 16.29 -12.94
C TYR A 232 17.41 17.46 -12.17
N GLU A 233 17.31 17.46 -10.84
CA GLU A 233 17.83 18.51 -9.97
C GLU A 233 18.80 17.92 -8.93
N PRO A 234 19.77 18.69 -8.41
CA PRO A 234 20.60 18.24 -7.29
C PRO A 234 19.75 17.91 -6.05
N GLN A 235 20.16 16.89 -5.30
CA GLN A 235 19.47 16.44 -4.10
C GLN A 235 20.45 16.31 -2.93
N GLU A 236 19.97 16.67 -1.74
CA GLU A 236 20.63 16.38 -0.48
C GLU A 236 19.86 15.26 0.22
N THR A 237 20.57 14.34 0.86
CA THR A 237 19.93 13.27 1.63
C THR A 237 20.81 12.77 2.77
N VAL A 238 20.22 11.96 3.64
CA VAL A 238 20.92 11.07 4.55
C VAL A 238 20.62 9.65 4.10
N ILE A 239 21.67 8.90 3.74
CA ILE A 239 21.56 7.48 3.40
C ILE A 239 21.84 6.62 4.63
N TYR A 240 21.25 5.42 4.66
CA TYR A 240 21.44 4.41 5.70
C TYR A 240 21.95 3.13 5.04
N ASN A 241 23.10 2.63 5.49
CA ASN A 241 23.65 1.37 5.00
C ASN A 241 22.91 0.14 5.58
N GLY A 242 23.39 -1.08 5.29
CA GLY A 242 22.79 -2.32 5.80
C GLY A 242 22.77 -2.48 7.33
N GLU A 243 23.61 -1.72 8.04
CA GLU A 243 23.66 -1.68 9.51
C GLU A 243 22.78 -0.55 10.10
N GLY A 244 22.13 0.26 9.24
CA GLY A 244 21.36 1.43 9.67
C GLY A 244 22.22 2.63 10.06
N LYS A 245 23.51 2.65 9.70
CA LYS A 245 24.39 3.80 9.93
C LYS A 245 24.09 4.90 8.92
N ALA A 246 23.84 6.10 9.44
CA ALA A 246 23.50 7.29 8.65
C ALA A 246 24.75 8.01 8.12
N GLU A 247 24.69 8.46 6.86
CA GLU A 247 25.71 9.29 6.21
C GLU A 247 25.03 10.36 5.33
N ALA A 248 25.43 11.63 5.49
CA ALA A 248 24.93 12.72 4.67
C ALA A 248 25.60 12.72 3.29
N MET A 249 24.81 12.97 2.25
CA MET A 249 25.26 12.91 0.86
C MET A 249 24.59 13.99 0.00
N SER A 250 25.40 14.56 -0.89
CA SER A 250 24.97 15.50 -1.94
C SER A 250 25.11 14.82 -3.30
N LEU A 251 24.03 14.78 -4.07
CA LEU A 251 23.98 14.19 -5.41
C LEU A 251 23.67 15.27 -6.45
N LYS A 252 24.33 15.22 -7.59
CA LYS A 252 23.94 16.03 -8.76
C LYS A 252 22.69 15.43 -9.42
N ALA A 253 22.10 16.21 -10.32
CA ALA A 253 21.00 15.75 -11.16
C ALA A 253 21.34 14.43 -11.87
N ASN A 254 20.48 13.42 -11.74
CA ASN A 254 20.62 12.08 -12.32
C ASN A 254 21.89 11.31 -11.92
N ASP A 255 22.54 11.65 -10.79
CA ASP A 255 23.72 10.90 -10.34
C ASP A 255 23.36 9.45 -9.98
N ILE A 256 24.28 8.55 -10.35
CA ILE A 256 24.36 7.18 -9.82
C ILE A 256 25.76 6.96 -9.26
N LEU A 257 25.87 6.89 -7.94
CA LEU A 257 27.13 6.74 -7.22
C LEU A 257 27.26 5.31 -6.69
N TRP A 258 28.41 4.68 -6.88
CA TRP A 258 28.67 3.30 -6.49
C TRP A 258 29.66 3.20 -5.33
N PHE A 259 29.37 2.31 -4.40
CA PHE A 259 30.12 2.09 -3.17
C PHE A 259 30.26 0.59 -2.87
N GLU A 260 31.24 0.27 -2.03
CA GLU A 260 31.39 -1.07 -1.44
C GLU A 260 30.61 -1.11 -0.12
N ALA A 261 29.93 -2.23 0.15
CA ALA A 261 29.01 -2.41 1.28
C ALA A 261 29.69 -2.80 2.59
#